data_AF-A0A7Y2F9N9-F1
#
_entry.id   AF-A0A7Y2F9N9-F1
#
_cell.length_a   1.000
_cell.length_b   1.000
_cell.length_c   1.000
_cell.angle_alpha   90.00
_cell.angle_beta   90.00
_cell.angle_gamma   90.00
#
_symmetry.space_group_name_H-M   'P 1'
#
loop_
_entity.id
_entity.type
_entity.pdbx_description
1 polymer ?
#
loop_
_entity_poly.entity_id
_entity_poly.type
_entity_poly.pdbx_seq_one_letter_code
_entity_poly.pdbx_strand_id
1 'polypeptide(L)'
;VTPIVVNDGTQIVSASGDRVQGFDASTGDRVWSIYSQGEGTTPSPVIAGDTIFTSSGFEEPTIRAVRLGGNGDVTQTHIVWEQTKGVPVLASPLYVAPYLYTITRDNILHCIDSASGEIVWLQRLSGNHSASPVLADGKIYVLSEDGVTLVLRPGDKYDEIARNELGEKCMASMAVSSRHFFIRTAEHLYCIGRNDKE
;
A
#
# COMPACT_ATOMS: atom_id res chain seq x y z
N VAL A 1 6.07 -4.40 9.86
CA VAL A 1 5.06 -3.43 9.38
C VAL A 1 5.29 -2.10 10.06
N THR A 2 5.28 -0.99 9.33
CA THR A 2 5.44 0.36 9.89
C THR A 2 4.11 0.82 10.52
N PRO A 3 4.07 1.22 11.81
CA PRO A 3 2.89 1.82 12.41
C PRO A 3 2.52 3.15 11.73
N ILE A 4 1.25 3.50 11.76
CA ILE A 4 0.72 4.76 11.21
C ILE A 4 0.18 5.63 12.34
N VAL A 5 0.36 6.94 12.21
CA VAL A 5 -0.17 7.93 13.16
C VAL A 5 -1.47 8.49 12.58
N VAL A 6 -2.54 8.48 13.38
CA VAL A 6 -3.90 8.89 12.99
C VAL A 6 -4.46 9.88 14.00
N ASN A 7 -5.64 10.44 13.72
CA ASN A 7 -6.36 11.38 14.60
C ASN A 7 -5.46 12.54 15.07
N ASP A 8 -4.82 13.22 14.12
CA ASP A 8 -3.95 14.38 14.37
C ASP A 8 -2.84 14.13 15.40
N GLY A 9 -2.30 12.91 15.44
CA GLY A 9 -1.19 12.56 16.32
C GLY A 9 -1.60 11.92 17.63
N THR A 10 -2.89 11.76 17.91
CA THR A 10 -3.37 11.23 19.19
C THR A 10 -3.44 9.71 19.25
N GLN A 11 -3.41 9.03 18.10
CA GLN A 11 -3.49 7.57 18.04
C GLN A 11 -2.44 6.98 17.10
N ILE A 12 -1.81 5.89 17.54
CA ILE A 12 -0.91 5.06 16.73
C ILE A 12 -1.65 3.78 16.37
N VAL A 13 -1.64 3.38 15.11
CA VAL A 13 -2.21 2.12 14.64
C VAL A 13 -1.11 1.19 14.15
N SER A 14 -1.12 -0.04 14.64
CA SER A 14 -0.23 -1.12 14.21
C SER A 14 -1.04 -2.28 13.65
N ALA A 15 -0.66 -2.76 12.46
CA ALA A 15 -1.17 -3.99 11.87
C ALA A 15 -0.05 -5.04 11.92
N SER A 16 0.12 -5.67 13.08
CA SER A 16 1.26 -6.57 13.35
C SER A 16 0.79 -7.84 14.05
N GLY A 17 1.28 -8.99 13.58
CA GLY A 17 0.86 -10.29 14.09
C GLY A 17 -0.58 -10.59 13.65
N ASP A 18 -1.35 -11.17 14.57
CA ASP A 18 -2.74 -11.60 14.37
C ASP A 18 -3.76 -10.48 14.65
N ARG A 19 -3.32 -9.22 14.73
CA ARG A 19 -4.20 -8.10 15.07
C ARG A 19 -3.87 -6.79 14.34
N VAL A 20 -4.93 -5.99 14.20
CA VAL A 20 -4.85 -4.54 13.94
C VAL A 20 -5.25 -3.83 15.23
N GLN A 21 -4.44 -2.89 15.71
CA GLN A 21 -4.58 -2.34 17.05
C GLN A 21 -4.33 -0.83 17.05
N GLY A 22 -5.17 -0.10 17.78
CA GLY A 22 -4.99 1.33 18.04
C GLY A 22 -4.50 1.58 19.47
N PHE A 23 -3.55 2.50 19.62
CA PHE A 23 -2.94 2.88 20.88
C PHE A 23 -3.04 4.39 21.08
N ASP A 24 -3.23 4.83 22.31
CA ASP A 24 -3.06 6.24 22.67
C ASP A 24 -1.59 6.63 22.46
N ALA A 25 -1.35 7.68 21.68
CA ALA A 25 0.02 8.07 21.31
C ALA A 25 0.83 8.63 22.49
N SER A 26 0.17 9.10 23.54
CA SER A 26 0.82 9.71 24.71
C SER A 26 1.09 8.69 25.82
N THR A 27 0.18 7.74 26.04
CA THR A 27 0.33 6.74 27.11
C THR A 27 0.85 5.39 26.62
N GLY A 28 0.65 5.07 25.35
CA GLY A 28 0.92 3.75 24.79
C GLY A 28 -0.16 2.71 25.16
N ASP A 29 -1.25 3.10 25.82
CA ASP A 29 -2.34 2.19 26.15
C ASP A 29 -3.09 1.75 24.91
N ARG A 30 -3.40 0.47 24.82
CA ARG A 30 -4.23 -0.06 23.74
C ARG A 30 -5.68 0.38 23.93
N VAL A 31 -6.18 1.17 22.97
CA VAL A 31 -7.56 1.69 22.96
C VAL A 31 -8.52 0.67 22.36
N TRP A 32 -8.16 0.09 21.22
CA TRP A 32 -8.99 -0.88 20.50
C TRP A 32 -8.14 -1.94 19.77
N SER A 33 -8.77 -3.06 19.41
CA SER A 33 -8.15 -4.10 18.59
C SER A 33 -9.15 -4.85 17.75
N ILE A 34 -8.69 -5.34 16.60
CA ILE A 34 -9.36 -6.27 15.72
C ILE A 34 -8.50 -7.51 15.58
N TYR A 35 -9.10 -8.69 15.74
CA TYR A 35 -8.47 -9.94 15.36
C TYR A 35 -8.41 -10.04 13.84
N SER A 36 -7.22 -10.30 13.33
CA SER A 36 -6.93 -10.44 11.91
C SER A 36 -6.05 -11.66 11.74
N GLN A 37 -6.67 -12.82 11.53
CA GLN A 37 -5.94 -14.07 11.28
C GLN A 37 -4.99 -13.90 10.10
N GLY A 38 -3.76 -14.37 10.32
CA GLY A 38 -2.66 -14.37 9.36
C GLY A 38 -1.32 -14.14 10.04
N GLU A 39 -0.25 -14.33 9.27
CA GLU A 39 1.12 -14.12 9.74
C GLU A 39 2.03 -13.56 8.65
N GLY A 40 3.23 -13.12 9.04
CA GLY A 40 4.24 -12.67 8.09
C GLY A 40 3.84 -11.42 7.30
N THR A 41 3.03 -10.54 7.90
CA THR A 41 2.64 -9.27 7.28
C THR A 41 3.86 -8.40 7.05
N THR A 42 4.17 -8.14 5.79
CA THR A 42 5.21 -7.18 5.38
C THR A 42 4.64 -5.86 4.85
N PRO A 43 3.51 -5.83 4.10
CA PRO A 43 2.93 -4.59 3.57
C PRO A 43 2.56 -3.62 4.70
N SER A 44 2.87 -2.34 4.51
CA SER A 44 2.38 -1.29 5.41
C SER A 44 0.90 -1.02 5.16
N PRO A 45 0.10 -0.74 6.21
CA PRO A 45 -1.28 -0.35 6.02
C PRO A 45 -1.39 1.02 5.36
N VAL A 46 -2.52 1.29 4.71
CA VAL A 46 -2.82 2.62 4.13
C VAL A 46 -4.15 3.14 4.65
N ILE A 47 -4.31 4.47 4.68
CA ILE A 47 -5.50 5.14 5.22
C ILE A 47 -6.24 5.87 4.10
N ALA A 48 -7.56 5.80 4.12
CA ALA A 48 -8.45 6.71 3.42
C ALA A 48 -9.51 7.24 4.40
N GLY A 49 -9.45 8.53 4.73
CA GLY A 49 -10.37 9.12 5.69
C GLY A 49 -10.31 8.41 7.05
N ASP A 50 -11.42 7.83 7.48
CA ASP A 50 -11.57 7.07 8.73
C ASP A 50 -11.33 5.56 8.56
N THR A 51 -10.90 5.11 7.38
CA THR A 51 -10.73 3.69 7.05
C THR A 51 -9.25 3.35 6.85
N ILE A 52 -8.77 2.30 7.51
CA ILE A 52 -7.46 1.70 7.31
C ILE A 52 -7.60 0.41 6.49
N PHE A 53 -6.75 0.24 5.48
CA PHE A 53 -6.63 -0.96 4.68
C PHE A 53 -5.40 -1.74 5.09
N THR A 54 -5.57 -3.01 5.45
CA THR A 54 -4.50 -3.89 5.92
C THR A 54 -4.44 -5.16 5.08
N SER A 55 -3.27 -5.80 5.03
CA SER A 55 -3.10 -7.17 4.51
C SER A 55 -2.71 -8.09 5.66
N SER A 56 -3.27 -9.30 5.73
CA SER A 56 -2.92 -10.28 6.77
C SER A 56 -1.73 -11.18 6.43
N GLY A 57 -1.16 -11.08 5.23
CA GLY A 57 -0.02 -11.91 4.83
C GLY A 57 -0.42 -13.35 4.51
N PHE A 58 0.21 -14.32 5.18
CA PHE A 58 0.05 -15.77 4.95
C PHE A 58 -1.02 -16.39 5.87
N GLU A 59 -1.23 -17.71 5.74
CA GLU A 59 -2.31 -18.52 6.37
C GLU A 59 -3.72 -18.18 5.90
N GLU A 60 -4.19 -16.95 6.14
CA GLU A 60 -5.50 -16.46 5.70
C GLU A 60 -5.36 -15.13 4.95
N PRO A 61 -4.81 -15.13 3.71
CA PRO A 61 -4.54 -13.91 2.95
C PRO A 61 -5.82 -13.12 2.72
N THR A 62 -5.90 -11.94 3.33
CA THR A 62 -7.09 -11.09 3.30
C THR A 62 -6.66 -9.63 3.29
N ILE A 63 -7.27 -8.83 2.41
CA ILE A 63 -7.31 -7.37 2.53
C ILE A 63 -8.51 -7.04 3.40
N ARG A 64 -8.32 -6.24 4.44
CA ARG A 64 -9.40 -5.77 5.32
C ARG A 64 -9.49 -4.26 5.24
N ALA A 65 -10.69 -3.74 5.06
CA ALA A 65 -11.01 -2.36 5.36
C ALA A 65 -11.57 -2.28 6.78
N VAL A 66 -10.96 -1.46 7.60
CA VAL A 66 -11.26 -1.33 9.03
C VAL A 66 -11.57 0.13 9.32
N ARG A 67 -12.69 0.41 9.97
CA ARG A 67 -12.98 1.74 10.51
C ARG A 67 -12.09 2.01 11.72
N LEU A 68 -11.50 3.20 11.78
CA LEU A 68 -10.73 3.66 12.93
C LEU A 68 -11.61 3.94 14.14
N GLY A 69 -11.06 3.74 15.34
CA GLY A 69 -11.70 4.10 16.60
C GLY A 69 -12.38 2.93 17.32
N GLY A 70 -13.27 3.28 18.26
CA GLY A 70 -13.91 2.34 19.18
C GLY A 70 -13.11 2.11 20.46
N ASN A 71 -13.55 1.12 21.26
CA ASN A 71 -12.90 0.75 22.52
C ASN A 71 -12.97 -0.77 22.73
N GLY A 72 -11.87 -1.36 23.18
CA GLY A 72 -11.78 -2.80 23.42
C GLY A 72 -11.68 -3.63 22.14
N ASP A 73 -12.27 -4.83 22.15
CA ASP A 73 -12.32 -5.67 20.94
C ASP A 73 -13.46 -5.20 20.02
N VAL A 74 -13.10 -4.71 18.84
CA VAL A 74 -14.02 -4.15 17.86
C VAL A 74 -14.12 -4.99 16.58
N THR A 75 -13.62 -6.23 16.61
CA THR A 75 -13.54 -7.13 15.45
C THR A 75 -14.87 -7.25 14.71
N GLN A 76 -15.98 -7.40 15.44
CA GLN A 76 -17.31 -7.63 14.85
C GLN A 76 -18.02 -6.36 14.37
N THR A 77 -17.47 -5.17 14.64
CA THR A 77 -18.18 -3.90 14.42
C THR A 77 -17.44 -2.93 13.51
N HIS A 78 -16.12 -3.09 13.37
CA HIS A 78 -15.27 -2.13 12.65
C HIS A 78 -14.69 -2.68 11.34
N ILE A 79 -14.85 -3.98 11.05
CA ILE A 79 -14.56 -4.51 9.70
C ILE A 79 -15.66 -4.03 8.74
N VAL A 80 -15.27 -3.24 7.74
CA VAL A 80 -16.17 -2.71 6.70
C VAL A 80 -16.37 -3.75 5.59
N TRP A 81 -15.28 -4.32 5.12
CA TRP A 81 -15.28 -5.41 4.13
C TRP A 81 -13.98 -6.20 4.21
N GLU A 82 -14.01 -7.40 3.64
CA GLU A 82 -12.87 -8.28 3.46
C GLU A 82 -12.78 -8.74 1.99
N GLN A 83 -11.56 -8.86 1.48
CA GLN A 83 -11.29 -9.31 0.12
C GLN A 83 -10.11 -10.29 0.10
N THR A 84 -10.33 -11.49 -0.43
CA THR A 84 -9.33 -12.58 -0.47
C THR A 84 -8.57 -12.64 -1.80
N LYS A 85 -8.98 -11.85 -2.80
CA LYS A 85 -8.25 -11.67 -4.06
C LYS A 85 -7.45 -10.37 -4.05
N GLY A 86 -6.36 -10.32 -4.81
CA GLY A 86 -5.52 -9.12 -4.86
C GLY A 86 -4.69 -8.85 -3.60
N VAL A 87 -4.63 -9.80 -2.67
CA VAL A 87 -3.91 -9.65 -1.40
C VAL A 87 -2.42 -9.40 -1.65
N PRO A 88 -1.88 -8.24 -1.26
CA PRO A 88 -0.47 -7.96 -1.41
C PRO A 88 0.33 -8.67 -0.33
N VAL A 89 1.54 -9.13 -0.70
CA VAL A 89 2.41 -9.87 0.21
C VAL A 89 3.71 -9.15 0.53
N LEU A 90 4.22 -8.34 -0.41
CA LEU A 90 5.48 -7.58 -0.27
C LEU A 90 5.25 -6.08 -0.43
N ALA A 91 4.76 -5.68 -1.60
CA ALA A 91 4.44 -4.29 -1.90
C ALA A 91 3.29 -3.78 -1.01
N SER A 92 3.46 -2.61 -0.40
CA SER A 92 2.38 -1.94 0.32
C SER A 92 1.28 -1.50 -0.67
N PRO A 93 -0.01 -1.56 -0.30
CA PRO A 93 -1.06 -0.97 -1.12
C PRO A 93 -0.82 0.52 -1.38
N LEU A 94 -1.44 1.07 -2.42
CA LEU A 94 -1.53 2.51 -2.66
C LEU A 94 -2.98 2.92 -2.78
N TYR A 95 -3.42 3.86 -1.94
CA TYR A 95 -4.74 4.47 -2.07
C TYR A 95 -4.66 5.71 -2.97
N VAL A 96 -5.48 5.75 -4.01
CA VAL A 96 -5.73 6.93 -4.85
C VAL A 96 -7.22 6.99 -5.09
N ALA A 97 -7.90 7.93 -4.43
CA ALA A 97 -9.35 7.99 -4.41
C ALA A 97 -9.98 7.88 -5.82
N PRO A 98 -11.00 7.04 -6.02
CA PRO A 98 -11.67 6.18 -5.02
C PRO A 98 -11.09 4.76 -4.88
N TYR A 99 -9.90 4.48 -5.41
CA TYR A 99 -9.38 3.12 -5.59
C TYR A 99 -8.20 2.78 -4.67
N LEU A 100 -8.11 1.49 -4.34
CA LEU A 100 -6.94 0.86 -3.74
C LEU A 100 -6.21 0.04 -4.80
N TYR A 101 -4.91 0.27 -4.95
CA TYR A 101 -4.03 -0.45 -5.86
C TYR A 101 -3.16 -1.42 -5.08
N THR A 102 -3.19 -2.70 -5.44
CA THR A 102 -2.39 -3.75 -4.79
C THR A 102 -1.68 -4.62 -5.80
N ILE A 103 -0.50 -5.15 -5.43
CA ILE A 103 0.25 -6.07 -6.27
C ILE A 103 0.40 -7.39 -5.52
N THR A 104 -0.12 -8.47 -6.10
CA THR A 104 0.01 -9.82 -5.54
C THR A 104 1.40 -10.39 -5.79
N ARG A 105 1.73 -11.48 -5.08
CA ARG A 105 2.95 -12.25 -5.30
C ARG A 105 3.12 -12.73 -6.74
N ASP A 106 2.02 -13.01 -7.44
CA ASP A 106 2.03 -13.46 -8.84
C ASP A 106 2.12 -12.32 -9.85
N ASN A 107 2.53 -11.13 -9.39
CA ASN A 107 2.70 -9.91 -10.19
C ASN A 107 1.40 -9.49 -10.90
N ILE A 108 0.28 -9.57 -10.20
CA ILE A 108 -1.01 -9.06 -10.70
C ILE A 108 -1.32 -7.76 -9.96
N LEU A 109 -1.36 -6.65 -10.70
CA LEU A 109 -1.86 -5.38 -10.23
C LEU A 109 -3.39 -5.42 -10.19
N HIS A 110 -3.97 -5.12 -9.05
CA HIS A 110 -5.41 -4.98 -8.87
C HIS A 110 -5.76 -3.51 -8.63
N CYS A 111 -6.90 -3.10 -9.16
CA CYS A 111 -7.61 -1.90 -8.77
C CYS A 111 -8.90 -2.33 -8.07
N ILE A 112 -9.04 -1.91 -6.83
CA ILE A 112 -10.12 -2.32 -5.93
C ILE A 112 -10.89 -1.06 -5.54
N ASP A 113 -12.22 -1.09 -5.61
CA ASP A 113 -13.04 -0.03 -5.06
C ASP A 113 -12.83 0.03 -3.53
N SER A 114 -12.34 1.16 -3.04
CA SER A 114 -11.95 1.27 -1.64
C SER A 114 -13.13 1.20 -0.66
N ALA A 115 -14.35 1.51 -1.12
CA ALA A 115 -15.53 1.53 -0.27
C ALA A 115 -16.18 0.15 -0.16
N SER A 116 -16.20 -0.64 -1.24
CA SER A 116 -16.85 -1.96 -1.27
C SER A 116 -15.88 -3.15 -1.20
N GLY A 117 -14.61 -2.96 -1.54
CA GLY A 117 -13.64 -4.06 -1.68
C GLY A 117 -13.79 -4.85 -2.99
N GLU A 118 -14.65 -4.40 -3.91
CA GLU A 118 -14.84 -5.04 -5.21
C GLU A 118 -13.65 -4.79 -6.14
N ILE A 119 -13.22 -5.83 -6.86
CA ILE A 119 -12.17 -5.68 -7.88
C ILE A 119 -12.80 -5.03 -9.11
N VAL A 120 -12.32 -3.84 -9.45
CA VAL A 120 -12.73 -3.08 -10.64
C VAL A 120 -12.03 -3.65 -11.88
N TRP A 121 -10.72 -3.86 -11.77
CA TRP A 121 -9.93 -4.51 -12.80
C TRP A 121 -8.66 -5.14 -12.23
N LEU A 122 -8.05 -6.02 -13.01
CA LEU A 122 -6.73 -6.58 -12.73
C LEU A 122 -5.90 -6.63 -14.00
N GLN A 123 -4.58 -6.52 -13.86
CA GLN A 123 -3.62 -6.59 -14.94
C GLN A 123 -2.41 -7.42 -14.50
N ARG A 124 -2.06 -8.42 -15.30
CA ARG A 124 -0.80 -9.15 -15.11
C ARG A 124 0.36 -8.28 -15.58
N LEU A 125 1.32 -8.05 -14.69
CA LEU A 125 2.55 -7.32 -14.95
C LEU A 125 3.67 -8.29 -15.36
N SER A 126 4.64 -7.77 -16.11
CA SER A 126 5.89 -8.46 -16.42
C SER A 126 6.96 -8.14 -15.38
N GLY A 127 7.79 -9.12 -15.04
CA GLY A 127 8.81 -8.99 -13.99
C GLY A 127 8.26 -9.17 -12.58
N ASN A 128 9.13 -9.07 -11.59
CA ASN A 128 8.79 -9.18 -10.16
C ASN A 128 8.61 -7.82 -9.51
N HIS A 129 7.74 -7.72 -8.51
CA HIS A 129 7.42 -6.45 -7.84
C HIS A 129 7.45 -6.62 -6.32
N SER A 130 8.56 -6.22 -5.71
CA SER A 130 8.69 -6.08 -4.26
C SER A 130 8.57 -4.62 -3.79
N ALA A 131 8.88 -3.66 -4.67
CA ALA A 131 8.72 -2.24 -4.40
C ALA A 131 7.23 -1.84 -4.33
N SER A 132 6.90 -0.96 -3.38
CA SER A 132 5.55 -0.41 -3.24
C SER A 132 5.29 0.64 -4.33
N PRO A 133 4.09 0.68 -4.93
CA PRO A 133 3.70 1.74 -5.85
C PRO A 133 3.66 3.10 -5.13
N VAL A 134 3.95 4.16 -5.89
CA VAL A 134 3.88 5.55 -5.38
C VAL A 134 3.02 6.42 -6.27
N LEU A 135 2.31 7.37 -5.66
CA LEU A 135 1.60 8.43 -6.37
C LEU A 135 2.47 9.68 -6.46
N ALA A 136 2.68 10.18 -7.67
CA ALA A 136 3.35 11.46 -7.91
C ALA A 136 2.81 12.12 -9.17
N ASP A 137 2.68 13.44 -9.18
CA ASP A 137 2.20 14.19 -10.36
C ASP A 137 0.91 13.60 -10.99
N GLY A 138 -0.01 13.15 -10.14
CA GLY A 138 -1.28 12.53 -10.52
C GLY A 138 -1.18 11.16 -11.22
N LYS A 139 -0.01 10.50 -11.17
CA LYS A 139 0.27 9.23 -11.82
C LYS A 139 0.76 8.20 -10.80
N ILE A 140 0.47 6.93 -11.08
CA ILE A 140 0.95 5.81 -10.27
C ILE A 140 2.22 5.26 -10.93
N TYR A 141 3.25 5.07 -10.12
CA TYR A 141 4.52 4.51 -10.56
C TYR A 141 4.75 3.17 -9.86
N VAL A 142 5.00 2.13 -10.66
CA VAL A 142 5.23 0.75 -10.21
C VAL A 142 6.62 0.33 -10.69
N LEU A 143 7.55 0.13 -9.76
CA LEU A 143 8.93 -0.27 -10.06
C LEU A 143 9.08 -1.79 -9.93
N SER A 144 9.57 -2.43 -10.98
CA SER A 144 9.91 -3.86 -10.96
C SER A 144 11.33 -4.09 -10.44
N GLU A 145 11.60 -5.34 -10.03
CA GLU A 145 12.91 -5.80 -9.60
C GLU A 145 13.99 -5.73 -10.68
N ASP A 146 13.58 -5.69 -11.95
CA ASP A 146 14.47 -5.57 -13.10
C ASP A 146 14.76 -4.09 -13.46
N GLY A 147 14.30 -3.13 -12.64
CA GLY A 147 14.54 -1.71 -12.87
C GLY A 147 13.62 -1.08 -13.91
N VAL A 148 12.48 -1.71 -14.21
CA VAL A 148 11.47 -1.16 -15.11
C VAL A 148 10.41 -0.44 -14.30
N THR A 149 10.23 0.85 -14.53
CA THR A 149 9.16 1.66 -13.94
C THR A 149 7.99 1.77 -14.90
N LEU A 150 6.89 1.12 -14.57
CA LEU A 150 5.59 1.31 -15.21
C LEU A 150 4.91 2.57 -14.66
N VAL A 151 4.32 3.37 -15.56
CA VAL A 151 3.57 4.58 -15.20
C VAL A 151 2.13 4.46 -15.68
N LEU A 152 1.19 4.69 -14.78
CA LEU A 152 -0.25 4.55 -15.01
C LEU A 152 -0.99 5.84 -14.70
N ARG A 153 -2.11 6.10 -15.39
CA ARG A 153 -3.15 6.99 -14.86
C ARG A 153 -4.03 6.19 -13.89
N PRO A 154 -4.33 6.73 -12.69
CA PRO A 154 -5.37 6.17 -11.83
C PRO A 154 -6.73 6.18 -12.54
N GLY A 155 -7.56 5.17 -12.31
CA GLY A 155 -8.90 5.09 -12.89
C GLY A 155 -9.56 3.72 -12.79
N ASP A 156 -10.78 3.67 -13.33
CA ASP A 156 -11.68 2.51 -13.43
C ASP A 156 -11.29 1.52 -14.55
N LYS A 157 -10.21 1.80 -15.27
CA LYS A 157 -9.61 0.93 -16.26
C LYS A 157 -8.09 1.00 -16.16
N TYR A 158 -7.43 -0.05 -16.65
CA TYR A 158 -5.98 -0.02 -16.85
C TYR A 158 -5.62 1.01 -17.92
N ASP A 159 -4.82 2.01 -17.57
CA ASP A 159 -4.31 3.05 -18.48
C ASP A 159 -2.80 3.24 -18.26
N GLU A 160 -2.01 2.42 -18.94
CA GLU A 160 -0.56 2.55 -19.02
C GLU A 160 -0.16 3.66 -19.97
N ILE A 161 0.72 4.55 -19.48
CA ILE A 161 1.14 5.74 -20.23
C ILE A 161 2.63 5.82 -20.50
N ALA A 162 3.46 5.08 -19.76
CA ALA A 162 4.89 4.99 -20.02
C ALA A 162 5.54 3.78 -19.35
N ARG A 163 6.72 3.41 -19.85
CA ARG A 163 7.71 2.54 -19.20
C ARG A 163 9.07 3.19 -19.27
N ASN A 164 9.83 3.13 -18.18
CA ASN A 164 11.19 3.66 -18.09
C ASN A 164 12.12 2.58 -17.54
N GLU A 165 13.32 2.45 -18.09
CA GLU A 165 14.29 1.43 -17.67
C GLU A 165 15.51 2.07 -17.04
N LEU A 166 15.94 1.52 -15.90
CA LEU A 166 17.16 1.96 -15.20
C LEU A 166 18.37 1.06 -15.50
N GLY A 167 18.16 -0.11 -16.10
CA GLY A 167 19.23 -1.06 -16.43
C GLY A 167 19.85 -1.78 -15.23
N GLU A 168 19.29 -1.61 -14.03
CA GLU A 168 19.78 -2.21 -12.78
C GLU A 168 18.64 -2.75 -11.92
N LYS A 169 18.97 -3.77 -11.12
CA LYS A 169 18.00 -4.35 -10.19
C LYS A 169 17.56 -3.36 -9.13
N CYS A 170 16.28 -3.39 -8.79
CA CYS A 170 15.63 -2.45 -7.86
C CYS A 170 14.67 -3.16 -6.91
N MET A 171 14.95 -3.19 -5.61
CA MET A 171 14.02 -3.80 -4.62
C MET A 171 13.36 -2.77 -3.71
N ALA A 172 13.90 -1.55 -3.65
CA ALA A 172 13.40 -0.50 -2.78
C ALA A 172 12.25 0.26 -3.43
N SER A 173 11.26 0.64 -2.61
CA SER A 173 10.22 1.58 -3.03
C SER A 173 10.85 2.94 -3.35
N MET A 174 10.35 3.62 -4.39
CA MET A 174 10.83 4.96 -4.76
C MET A 174 10.44 5.97 -3.67
N ALA A 175 11.31 6.94 -3.39
CA ALA A 175 10.97 8.08 -2.56
C ALA A 175 10.70 9.30 -3.45
N VAL A 176 9.69 10.10 -3.10
CA VAL A 176 9.32 11.31 -3.86
C VAL A 176 9.44 12.51 -2.93
N SER A 177 10.26 13.49 -3.32
CA SER A 177 10.40 14.74 -2.58
C SER A 177 10.80 15.87 -3.52
N SER A 178 10.26 17.07 -3.30
CA SER A 178 10.58 18.26 -4.08
C SER A 178 10.55 18.05 -5.59
N ARG A 179 9.51 17.36 -6.11
CA ARG A 179 9.35 17.02 -7.54
C ARG A 179 10.41 16.09 -8.14
N HIS A 180 11.18 15.42 -7.29
CA HIS A 180 12.19 14.44 -7.68
C HIS A 180 11.83 13.06 -7.13
N PHE A 181 12.10 12.04 -7.93
CA PHE A 181 12.19 10.65 -7.52
C PHE A 181 13.61 10.35 -7.06
N PHE A 182 13.73 9.67 -5.94
CA PHE A 182 14.95 9.06 -5.46
C PHE A 182 14.79 7.54 -5.55
N ILE A 183 15.63 6.90 -6.36
CA ILE A 183 15.51 5.48 -6.67
C ILE A 183 16.81 4.77 -6.33
N ARG A 184 16.76 3.88 -5.33
CA ARG A 184 17.89 3.04 -4.94
C ARG A 184 17.89 1.76 -5.77
N THR A 185 18.90 1.63 -6.63
CA THR A 185 19.19 0.40 -7.37
C THR A 185 20.24 -0.42 -6.63
N ALA A 186 20.65 -1.57 -7.18
CA ALA A 186 21.72 -2.39 -6.62
C ALA A 186 23.01 -1.59 -6.42
N GLU A 187 23.41 -0.78 -7.40
CA GLU A 187 24.71 -0.10 -7.40
C GLU A 187 24.57 1.40 -7.12
N HIS A 188 23.48 2.05 -7.54
CA HIS A 188 23.35 3.51 -7.52
C HIS A 188 22.15 4.05 -6.71
N LEU A 189 22.17 5.35 -6.46
CA LEU A 189 21.02 6.13 -6.02
C LEU A 189 20.75 7.21 -7.07
N TYR A 190 19.67 7.06 -7.82
CA TYR A 190 19.27 8.03 -8.85
C TYR A 190 18.43 9.15 -8.24
N CYS A 191 18.59 10.37 -8.75
CA CYS A 191 17.69 11.51 -8.53
C CYS A 191 17.12 11.92 -9.88
N ILE A 192 15.81 11.72 -10.09
CA ILE A 192 15.14 11.96 -11.38
C ILE A 192 14.02 12.99 -11.16
N GLY A 193 14.11 14.13 -11.82
CA GLY A 193 13.10 15.18 -11.76
C GLY A 193 13.32 16.20 -12.86
N ARG A 194 12.41 17.17 -12.97
CA ARG A 194 12.65 18.34 -13.82
C ARG A 194 13.67 19.24 -13.15
N ASN A 195 14.70 19.63 -13.88
CA ASN A 195 15.55 20.74 -13.46
C ASN A 195 14.72 22.03 -13.54
N ASP A 196 14.58 22.75 -12.43
CA ASP A 196 13.91 24.06 -12.39
C ASP A 196 14.69 25.18 -13.13
N LYS A 197 15.56 24.82 -14.09
CA LYS A 197 16.40 25.74 -14.88
C LYS A 197 15.90 25.95 -16.31
N GLU A 198 14.70 25.47 -16.66
CA GLU A 198 14.04 25.75 -17.94
C GLU A 198 12.57 26.16 -17.75
#